data_AF-A0A961KAJ7-F1
#
_entry.id   AF-A0A961KAJ7-F1
#
_cell.length_a   1.000
_cell.length_b   1.000
_cell.length_c   1.000
_cell.angle_alpha   90.00
_cell.angle_beta   90.00
_cell.angle_gamma   90.00
#
_symmetry.space_group_name_H-M   'P 1'
#
loop_
_entity.id
_entity.type
_entity.pdbx_description
1 polymer ?
#
loop_
_entity_poly.entity_id
_entity_poly.type
_entity_poly.pdbx_seq_one_letter_code
_entity_poly.pdbx_strand_id
1 'polypeptide(L)' 'LSLSDNPDQSCAAADAIAKAQLFEVETRLARLTALKAELERMVVQCAGGRIADCRVIEVLGDHSLCATDHRHPEIEETP' A
#
# COMPACT_ATOMS: atom_id res chain seq x y z
N LEU A 1 -26.20 -16.28 -5.01
CA LEU A 1 -25.39 -16.17 -6.24
C LEU A 1 -25.66 -17.39 -7.10
N SER A 2 -26.45 -17.25 -8.16
CA SER A 2 -26.85 -18.34 -9.06
C SER A 2 -26.14 -18.17 -10.42
N LEU A 3 -24.81 -18.14 -10.37
CA LEU A 3 -23.96 -18.24 -11.57
C LEU A 3 -23.63 -19.70 -11.90
N SER A 4 -23.98 -20.64 -11.01
CA SER A 4 -23.67 -22.07 -11.15
C SER A 4 -24.78 -22.90 -11.81
N ASP A 5 -25.96 -22.31 -12.06
CA ASP A 5 -27.15 -23.06 -12.50
C ASP A 5 -27.37 -23.04 -14.02
N ASN A 6 -26.53 -22.31 -14.79
CA ASN A 6 -26.56 -22.29 -16.25
C ASN A 6 -25.14 -22.19 -16.84
N PRO A 7 -24.53 -23.30 -17.29
CA PRO A 7 -23.14 -23.31 -17.78
C PRO A 7 -22.94 -22.55 -19.10
N ASP A 8 -24.00 -22.29 -19.87
CA ASP A 8 -23.96 -21.54 -21.13
C ASP A 8 -24.11 -20.01 -20.93
N GLN A 9 -24.26 -19.54 -19.69
CA GLN A 9 -24.42 -18.11 -19.41
C GLN A 9 -23.08 -17.39 -19.45
N SER A 10 -23.08 -16.16 -19.99
CA SER A 10 -21.87 -15.36 -20.09
C SER A 10 -21.33 -14.98 -18.71
N CYS A 11 -20.07 -15.30 -18.45
CA CYS A 11 -19.34 -14.90 -17.23
C CYS A 11 -18.71 -13.50 -17.31
N ALA A 12 -18.97 -12.74 -18.38
CA ALA A 12 -18.30 -11.46 -18.65
C ALA A 12 -18.42 -10.44 -17.50
N ALA A 13 -19.57 -10.38 -16.82
CA ALA A 13 -19.74 -9.50 -15.67
C ALA A 13 -18.87 -9.94 -14.48
N ALA A 14 -18.75 -11.25 -14.23
CA ALA A 14 -17.89 -11.79 -13.18
C ALA A 14 -16.40 -11.58 -13.50
N ASP A 15 -16.00 -11.77 -14.76
CA ASP A 15 -14.64 -11.48 -15.24
C ASP A 15 -14.27 -9.99 -15.07
N ALA A 16 -15.19 -9.08 -15.40
CA ALA A 16 -14.98 -7.65 -15.20
C ALA A 16 -14.78 -7.28 -13.72
N ILE A 17 -15.60 -7.86 -12.83
CA ILE A 17 -15.46 -7.68 -11.38
C ILE A 17 -14.12 -8.22 -10.89
N ALA A 18 -13.75 -9.44 -11.32
CA ALA A 18 -12.48 -10.05 -10.91
C ALA A 18 -11.27 -9.21 -11.35
N LYS A 19 -11.29 -8.66 -12.57
CA LYS A 19 -10.23 -7.77 -13.08
C LYS A 19 -10.13 -6.46 -12.28
N ALA A 20 -11.27 -5.85 -11.95
CA ALA A 20 -11.27 -4.64 -11.13
C ALA A 20 -10.69 -4.90 -9.73
N GLN A 21 -11.09 -6.00 -9.09
CA GLN A 21 -10.57 -6.40 -7.78
C GLN A 21 -9.07 -6.74 -7.84
N LEU A 22 -8.61 -7.42 -8.89
CA LEU A 22 -7.19 -7.69 -9.08
C LEU A 22 -6.37 -6.40 -9.18
N PHE A 23 -6.83 -5.43 -9.96
CA PHE A 23 -6.16 -4.14 -10.10
C PHE A 23 -6.04 -3.37 -8.77
N GLU A 24 -7.08 -3.39 -7.95
CA GLU A 24 -7.05 -2.79 -6.60
C GLU A 24 -6.03 -3.47 -5.69
N VAL A 25 -5.97 -4.81 -5.72
CA VAL A 25 -5.00 -5.61 -4.96
C VAL A 25 -3.58 -5.30 -5.40
N GLU A 26 -3.31 -5.27 -6.71
CA GLU A 26 -1.99 -4.96 -7.27
C GLU A 26 -1.54 -3.54 -6.88
N THR A 27 -2.45 -2.56 -6.93
CA THR A 27 -2.18 -1.18 -6.51
C THR A 27 -1.81 -1.11 -5.02
N ARG A 28 -2.53 -1.84 -4.17
CA ARG A 28 -2.23 -1.90 -2.73
C ARG A 28 -0.88 -2.57 -2.47
N LEU A 29 -0.58 -3.65 -3.18
CA LEU A 29 0.71 -4.35 -3.06
C LEU A 29 1.87 -3.45 -3.48
N ALA A 30 1.73 -2.66 -4.55
CA ALA A 30 2.76 -1.72 -4.97
C ALA A 30 3.07 -0.69 -3.87
N ARG A 31 2.04 -0.09 -3.26
CA ARG A 31 2.18 0.87 -2.15
C ARG A 31 2.85 0.24 -0.93
N LEU A 32 2.40 -0.95 -0.53
CA LEU A 32 2.96 -1.66 0.62
C LEU A 32 4.41 -2.11 0.38
N THR A 33 4.75 -2.52 -0.85
CA THR A 33 6.11 -2.91 -1.22
C THR A 33 7.05 -1.72 -1.13
N ALA A 34 6.61 -0.54 -1.56
CA ALA A 34 7.43 0.65 -1.49
C ALA A 34 7.60 1.14 -0.03
N LEU A 35 6.54 1.07 0.79
CA LEU A 35 6.64 1.31 2.24
C LEU A 35 7.60 0.33 2.92
N LYS A 36 7.52 -0.96 2.59
CA LYS A 36 8.45 -1.98 3.08
C LYS A 36 9.90 -1.62 2.76
N ALA A 37 10.17 -1.16 1.54
CA ALA A 37 11.51 -0.76 1.13
C ALA A 37 12.03 0.44 1.93
N GLU A 38 11.18 1.42 2.26
CA GLU A 38 11.55 2.52 3.15
C GLU A 38 11.84 2.04 4.58
N LEU A 39 10.97 1.18 5.13
CA LEU A 39 11.20 0.60 6.46
C LEU A 39 12.51 -0.22 6.52
N GLU A 40 12.82 -0.99 5.47
CA GLU A 40 14.08 -1.72 5.36
C GLU A 40 15.29 -0.76 5.31
N ARG A 41 15.21 0.35 4.56
CA ARG A 41 16.25 1.39 4.56
C ARG A 41 16.45 2.00 5.94
N MET A 42 15.36 2.39 6.60
CA MET A 42 15.37 2.94 7.95
C MET A 42 16.06 1.99 8.93
N VAL A 43 15.72 0.70 8.89
CA VAL A 43 16.33 -0.31 9.75
C VAL A 43 17.83 -0.48 9.46
N VAL A 44 18.24 -0.53 8.19
CA VAL A 44 19.67 -0.65 7.82
C VAL A 44 20.47 0.58 8.24
N GLN A 45 19.89 1.78 8.09
CA GLN A 45 20.52 3.04 8.50
C GLN A 45 20.55 3.23 10.01
N CYS A 46 19.74 2.47 10.75
CA CYS A 46 19.75 2.43 12.20
C CYS A 46 20.73 1.37 12.70
N ALA A 47 21.92 1.79 13.13
CA ALA A 47 22.90 0.88 13.75
C ALA A 47 22.52 0.43 15.19
N GLY A 48 21.31 0.75 15.67
CA GLY A 48 20.88 0.45 17.05
C GLY A 48 21.61 1.26 18.12
N GLY A 49 22.19 2.40 17.76
CA GLY A 49 22.92 3.30 18.66
C GLY A 49 22.01 4.19 19.53
N ARG A 50 22.43 5.42 19.81
CA ARG A 50 21.62 6.35 20.59
C ARG A 50 20.39 6.81 19.79
N ILE A 51 19.25 6.96 20.47
CA ILE A 51 18.02 7.51 19.89
C ILE A 51 18.24 8.90 19.25
N ALA A 52 19.15 9.70 19.81
CA ALA A 52 19.52 11.01 19.26
C ALA A 52 20.13 10.95 17.85
N ASP A 53 20.64 9.79 17.44
CA ASP A 53 21.24 9.56 16.12
C ASP A 53 20.33 8.64 15.25
N CYS A 54 19.09 8.37 15.69
CA CYS A 54 18.19 7.40 15.07
C CYS A 54 17.47 8.00 13.86
N ARG A 55 18.00 7.72 12.67
CA ARG A 55 17.43 8.18 11.40
C ARG A 55 15.98 7.71 11.15
N VAL A 56 15.57 6.59 11.75
CA VAL A 56 14.18 6.10 11.68
C VAL A 56 13.20 7.10 12.32
N ILE A 57 13.54 7.59 13.51
CA ILE A 57 12.68 8.51 14.26
C ILE A 57 12.59 9.86 13.55
N GLU A 58 13.70 10.31 12.94
CA GLU A 58 13.70 11.53 12.13
C GLU A 58 12.76 11.44 10.92
N VAL A 59 12.81 10.35 10.15
CA VAL A 59 11.96 10.19 8.95
C VAL A 59 10.49 9.91 9.30
N LEU A 60 10.21 9.24 10.42
CA LEU A 60 8.83 9.08 10.92
C LEU A 60 8.26 10.40 11.46
N GLY A 61 9.07 11.23 12.10
CA GLY A 61 8.68 12.55 12.61
C GLY A 61 8.54 13.61 11.52
N ASP A 62 9.30 13.49 10.43
CA ASP A 62 9.23 14.35 9.26
C ASP A 62 9.12 13.51 7.98
N HIS A 63 7.87 13.28 7.56
CA HIS A 63 7.55 12.48 6.38
C HIS A 63 8.01 13.09 5.06
N SER A 64 8.53 14.33 5.05
CA SER A 64 9.19 14.91 3.87
C SER A 64 10.56 14.26 3.59
N LEU A 65 11.13 13.58 4.59
CA LEU A 65 12.39 12.86 4.48
C LEU A 65 12.21 11.42 3.94
N CYS A 66 10.97 10.96 3.75
CA CYS A 66 10.68 9.70 3.06
C CYS A 66 11.11 9.81 1.60
N ALA A 67 11.94 8.87 1.12
CA ALA A 67 12.42 8.89 -0.26
C ALA A 67 11.34 8.46 -1.27
N THR A 68 10.19 7.99 -0.79
CA THR A 68 9.10 7.49 -1.59
C THR A 68 7.76 8.07 -1.16
N ASP A 69 6.97 8.55 -2.12
CA ASP A 69 5.66 9.13 -1.87
C ASP A 69 4.63 8.03 -1.59
N HIS A 70 4.20 7.96 -0.33
CA HIS A 70 3.18 7.02 0.16
C HIS A 70 2.05 7.75 0.87
N ARG A 71 1.86 9.03 0.60
CA ARG A 71 0.79 9.83 1.20
C ARG A 71 -0.53 9.10 1.00
N HIS A 72 -1.15 8.73 2.11
CA HIS A 72 -2.55 8.35 2.09
C HIS A 72 -3.31 9.61 1.67
N PRO A 73 -4.15 9.57 0.62
CA PRO A 73 -5.02 10.71 0.34
C PRO A 73 -5.85 10.95 1.61
N GLU A 74 -5.68 12.12 2.21
CA GLU A 74 -6.42 12.55 3.38
C GLU A 74 -7.91 12.31 3.12
N ILE A 75 -8.55 11.54 3.99
CA ILE A 75 -10.01 11.56 4.08
C ILE A 75 -10.33 12.96 4.58
N GLU A 76 -10.75 13.85 3.66
CA GLU A 76 -11.38 15.13 3.99
C GLU A 76 -12.55 14.84 4.93
N GLU A 77 -12.36 15.09 6.22
CA GLU A 77 -13.45 15.35 7.14
C GLU A 77 -14.07 16.70 6.75
N THR A 78 -15.09 16.65 5.89
CA THR A 78 -15.95 17.79 5.59
C THR A 78 -16.84 18.09 6.82
N PRO A 79 -17.06 19.37 7.20
CA PRO A 79 -17.97 19.73 8.29
C PRO A 79 -19.43 19.33 8.05
#